data_AF-A0A9E0E5U2-F1
#
_entry.id   AF-A0A9E0E5U2-F1
#
_cell.length_a   1.000
_cell.length_b   1.000
_cell.length_c   1.000
_cell.angle_alpha   90.00
_cell.angle_beta   90.00
_cell.angle_gamma   90.00
#
_symmetry.space_group_name_H-M   'P 1'
#
loop_
_entity.id
_entity.type
_entity.pdbx_description
1 polymer ?
#
loop_
_entity_poly.entity_id
_entity_poly.type
_entity_poly.pdbx_seq_one_letter_code
_entity_poly.pdbx_strand_id
1 'polypeptide(L)'
;MPIVSLTELCRRPGVPSLPTLRKIIDRHPDFPIIARGHKGERWKIDAEAAEAFLRSLDAPTPADLERRRRFIEQLGLTIDPNAVGHVR
;
A
#
# COMPACT_ATOMS: atom_id res chain seq x y z
N MET A 1 -17.46 -3.08 -7.44
CA MET A 1 -16.79 -1.82 -7.83
C MET A 1 -17.44 -0.60 -7.20
N PRO A 2 -17.12 -0.29 -5.92
CA PRO A 2 -17.55 0.96 -5.29
C PRO A 2 -16.69 2.14 -5.78
N ILE A 3 -17.33 3.15 -6.37
CA ILE A 3 -16.69 4.41 -6.75
C ILE A 3 -16.59 5.31 -5.52
N VAL A 4 -15.38 5.74 -5.19
CA VAL A 4 -15.12 6.58 -4.01
C VAL A 4 -14.34 7.84 -4.37
N SER A 5 -14.41 8.85 -3.49
CA SER A 5 -13.51 9.99 -3.58
C SER A 5 -12.11 9.66 -3.07
N LEU A 6 -11.14 10.50 -3.44
CA LEU A 6 -9.75 10.41 -2.95
C LEU A 6 -9.69 10.38 -1.42
N THR A 7 -10.52 11.20 -0.77
CA THR A 7 -10.60 11.31 0.69
C THR A 7 -11.18 10.05 1.33
N GLU A 8 -12.19 9.44 0.69
CA GLU A 8 -12.78 8.18 1.14
C GLU A 8 -11.84 6.99 0.93
N LEU A 9 -11.07 6.99 -0.16
CA LEU A 9 -10.05 5.97 -0.40
C LEU A 9 -8.98 5.98 0.72
N CYS A 10 -8.50 7.16 1.13
CA CYS A 10 -7.54 7.29 2.24
C CYS A 10 -8.05 6.81 3.60
N ARG A 11 -9.35 6.63 3.78
CA ARG A 11 -9.91 6.07 5.03
C ARG A 11 -9.88 4.55 5.06
N ARG A 12 -9.53 3.89 3.94
CA ARG A 12 -9.47 2.43 3.85
C ARG A 12 -8.17 1.89 4.44
N PRO A 13 -8.20 0.71 5.08
CA PRO A 13 -7.00 0.08 5.62
C PRO A 13 -6.02 -0.26 4.50
N GLY A 14 -4.73 0.00 4.72
CA GLY A 14 -3.68 -0.25 3.73
C GLY A 14 -3.53 0.83 2.66
N VAL A 15 -4.33 1.90 2.68
CA VAL A 15 -4.18 3.04 1.78
C VAL A 15 -3.34 4.13 2.46
N PRO A 16 -2.34 4.70 1.77
CA PRO A 16 -1.51 5.75 2.34
C PRO A 16 -2.27 7.08 2.48
N SER A 17 -1.70 7.99 3.27
CA SER A 17 -2.27 9.32 3.50
C SER A 17 -2.47 10.09 2.18
N LEU A 18 -3.45 10.99 2.17
CA LEU A 18 -3.84 11.83 1.03
C LEU A 18 -2.67 12.53 0.30
N PRO A 19 -1.67 13.15 0.99
CA PRO A 19 -0.51 13.73 0.30
C PRO A 19 0.36 12.68 -0.39
N THR A 20 0.53 11.50 0.21
CA THR A 20 1.31 10.39 -0.38
C THR A 20 0.58 9.82 -1.58
N LEU A 21 -0.73 9.62 -1.47
CA LEU A 21 -1.55 9.17 -2.59
C LEU A 21 -1.48 10.14 -3.77
N ARG A 22 -1.46 11.46 -3.50
CA ARG A 22 -1.32 12.47 -4.55
C ARG A 22 0.04 12.40 -5.24
N LYS A 23 1.12 12.14 -4.51
CA LYS A 23 2.45 11.88 -5.08
C LYS A 23 2.49 10.61 -5.92
N ILE A 24 1.79 9.55 -5.49
CA ILE A 24 1.69 8.29 -6.25
C ILE A 24 0.96 8.53 -7.57
N ILE A 25 -0.18 9.24 -7.55
CA ILE A 25 -0.95 9.60 -8.75
C ILE A 25 -0.13 10.45 -9.72
N ASP A 26 0.65 11.40 -9.20
CA ASP A 26 1.53 12.25 -10.00
C ASP A 26 2.66 11.44 -10.66
N ARG A 27 3.23 10.47 -9.93
CA ARG A 27 4.30 9.60 -10.42
C ARG A 27 3.81 8.48 -11.35
N HIS A 28 2.57 8.02 -11.18
CA HIS A 28 1.99 6.89 -11.90
C HIS A 28 0.70 7.33 -12.62
N PRO A 29 0.79 7.72 -13.90
CA PRO A 29 -0.37 8.17 -14.67
C PRO A 29 -1.42 7.06 -14.88
N ASP A 30 -1.00 5.78 -14.81
CA ASP A 30 -1.85 4.59 -14.88
C ASP A 30 -2.70 4.33 -13.62
N PHE A 31 -2.64 5.22 -12.61
CA PHE A 31 -3.49 5.08 -11.43
C PHE A 31 -4.97 5.03 -11.84
N PRO A 32 -5.79 4.11 -11.29
CA PRO A 32 -7.15 3.83 -11.77
C PRO A 32 -8.16 4.92 -11.38
N ILE A 33 -8.06 6.06 -12.06
CA ILE A 33 -8.93 7.22 -11.91
C ILE A 33 -10.00 7.16 -12.99
N ILE A 34 -11.27 7.08 -12.58
CA ILE A 34 -12.42 7.11 -13.51
C ILE A 34 -12.68 8.55 -13.96
N ALA A 35 -12.63 9.50 -13.02
CA ALA A 35 -12.74 10.93 -13.32
C ALA A 35 -11.88 11.75 -12.36
N ARG A 36 -11.01 12.59 -12.94
CA ARG A 36 -10.29 13.62 -12.17
C ARG A 36 -11.27 14.71 -11.81
N GLY A 37 -11.42 14.98 -10.51
CA GLY A 37 -12.25 16.09 -10.07
C GLY A 37 -11.68 17.41 -10.59
N HIS A 38 -12.50 18.21 -11.27
CA HIS A 38 -12.15 19.54 -11.77
C HIS A 38 -13.26 20.55 -11.39
N LYS A 39 -12.89 21.77 -11.00
CA LYS A 39 -13.83 22.86 -10.62
C LYS A 39 -14.99 22.43 -9.70
N GLY A 40 -14.66 21.92 -8.51
CA GLY A 40 -15.65 21.55 -7.49
C GLY A 40 -16.23 20.16 -7.62
N GLU A 41 -15.91 19.41 -8.68
CA GLU A 41 -16.29 18.01 -8.80
C GLU A 41 -15.42 17.09 -7.94
N ARG A 42 -16.05 16.11 -7.30
CA ARG A 42 -15.36 15.08 -6.52
C ARG A 42 -14.66 14.11 -7.45
N TRP A 43 -13.47 13.68 -7.05
CA TRP A 43 -12.74 12.62 -7.72
C TRP A 43 -13.57 11.35 -7.72
N LYS A 44 -13.58 10.63 -8.85
CA LYS A 44 -14.20 9.32 -8.96
C LYS A 44 -13.09 8.30 -9.21
N ILE A 45 -12.88 7.44 -8.23
CA ILE A 45 -11.82 6.43 -8.26
C ILE A 45 -12.48 5.07 -8.06
N ASP A 46 -12.07 4.09 -8.86
CA ASP A 46 -12.44 2.71 -8.60
C ASP A 46 -11.64 2.24 -7.40
N ALA A 47 -12.33 1.97 -6.30
CA ALA A 47 -11.65 1.69 -5.05
C ALA A 47 -10.99 0.30 -5.04
N GLU A 48 -11.58 -0.70 -5.69
CA GLU A 48 -11.00 -2.05 -5.77
C GLU A 48 -9.75 -2.03 -6.64
N ALA A 49 -9.80 -1.37 -7.80
CA ALA A 49 -8.65 -1.24 -8.67
C ALA A 49 -7.53 -0.41 -8.01
N ALA A 50 -7.88 0.67 -7.32
CA ALA A 50 -6.90 1.50 -6.62
C ALA A 50 -6.20 0.74 -5.49
N GLU A 51 -6.93 -0.05 -4.71
CA GLU A 51 -6.33 -0.92 -3.69
C GLU A 51 -5.44 -1.98 -4.31
N ALA A 52 -5.87 -2.64 -5.39
CA ALA A 52 -5.05 -3.63 -6.09
C ALA A 52 -3.75 -3.01 -6.64
N PHE A 53 -3.84 -1.81 -7.22
CA PHE A 53 -2.67 -1.07 -7.69
C PHE A 53 -1.70 -0.73 -6.56
N LEU A 54 -2.22 -0.23 -5.43
CA LEU A 54 -1.40 0.08 -4.25
C LEU A 54 -0.73 -1.17 -3.67
N ARG A 55 -1.46 -2.29 -3.58
CA ARG A 55 -0.87 -3.59 -3.18
C ARG A 55 0.19 -4.07 -4.15
N SER A 56 0.01 -3.83 -5.45
CA SER A 56 1.04 -4.14 -6.46
C SER A 56 2.28 -3.26 -6.34
N LEU A 57 2.15 -2.02 -5.86
CA LEU A 57 3.30 -1.15 -5.58
C LEU A 57 4.05 -1.54 -4.31
N ASP A 58 3.32 -2.04 -3.30
CA ASP A 58 3.90 -2.52 -2.03
C ASP A 58 4.45 -3.95 -2.13
N ALA A 59 4.10 -4.68 -3.21
CA ALA A 59 4.63 -6.01 -3.49
C ALA A 59 6.16 -5.94 -3.45
N PRO A 60 6.80 -6.59 -2.48
CA PRO A 60 8.21 -6.36 -2.24
C PRO A 60 8.97 -6.90 -3.44
N THR A 61 9.71 -6.02 -4.10
CA THR A 61 10.65 -6.46 -5.11
C THR A 61 11.63 -7.44 -4.46
N PRO A 62 12.22 -8.39 -5.20
CA PRO A 62 13.21 -9.32 -4.63
C PRO A 62 14.36 -8.58 -3.90
N ALA A 63 14.67 -7.35 -4.31
CA ALA A 63 15.62 -6.48 -3.62
C ALA A 63 15.13 -5.96 -2.26
N ASP A 64 13.83 -5.68 -2.11
CA ASP A 64 13.23 -5.23 -0.85
C ASP A 64 13.11 -6.38 0.16
N LEU A 65 12.83 -7.61 -0.33
CA LEU A 65 12.91 -8.83 0.47
C LEU A 65 14.32 -9.07 1.01
N GLU A 66 15.34 -8.93 0.18
CA GLU A 66 16.74 -9.08 0.60
C GLU A 66 17.12 -8.00 1.63
N ARG A 67 16.68 -6.75 1.45
CA ARG A 67 16.93 -5.66 2.41
C ARG A 67 16.23 -5.91 3.74
N ARG A 68 14.97 -6.35 3.72
CA ARG A 68 14.22 -6.74 4.93
C ARG A 68 14.87 -7.93 5.64
N ARG A 69 15.31 -8.95 4.89
CA ARG A 69 16.03 -10.12 5.42
C ARG A 69 17.31 -9.68 6.13
N ARG A 70 18.13 -8.84 5.50
CA ARG A 70 19.35 -8.30 6.12
C ARG A 70 19.05 -7.47 7.36
N PHE A 71 17.95 -6.71 7.37
CA PHE A 71 17.55 -5.93 8.54
C PHE A 71 17.12 -6.82 9.71
N ILE A 72 16.41 -7.92 9.45
CA ILE A 72 16.04 -8.95 10.45
C ILE A 72 17.30 -9.63 11.00
N GLU A 73 18.25 -9.99 10.13
CA GLU A 73 19.54 -10.57 10.52
C GLU A 73 20.36 -9.61 11.40
N GLN A 74 20.36 -8.30 11.09
CA GLN A 74 21.06 -7.27 11.87
C GLN A 74 20.41 -6.98 13.23
N LEU A 75 19.09 -7.18 13.36
CA LEU A 75 18.36 -7.02 14.62
C LEU A 75 18.54 -8.20 15.59
N GLY A 76 19.25 -9.27 15.18
CA GLY A 76 19.47 -10.45 16.03
C GLY A 76 18.20 -11.27 16.30
N LEU A 77 17.08 -10.95 15.65
CA LEU A 77 15.86 -11.74 15.66
C LEU A 77 16.07 -12.95 14.74
N THR A 78 16.81 -13.93 15.21
CA THR A 78 16.69 -15.28 14.66
C THR A 78 15.26 -15.72 14.96
N ILE A 79 14.40 -15.74 13.94
CA ILE A 79 13.14 -16.47 14.00
C ILE A 79 13.55 -17.93 14.08
N ASP A 80 13.66 -18.44 15.31
CA ASP A 80 13.84 -19.85 15.55
C ASP A 80 12.55 -20.55 15.11
N PRO A 81 12.56 -21.40 14.08
CA PRO A 81 11.36 -22.08 13.62
C PRO A 81 10.85 -23.12 14.63
N ASN A 82 11.54 -23.32 15.76
CA ASN A 82 11.24 -24.31 16.78
C ASN A 82 10.91 -23.69 18.16
N ALA A 83 10.48 -22.42 18.22
CA ALA A 83 9.93 -21.81 19.44
C ALA A 83 8.54 -22.38 19.78
N VAL A 84 8.43 -23.70 19.91
CA VAL A 84 7.34 -24.38 20.62
C VAL A 84 7.69 -24.36 22.11
N GLY A 85 6.75 -23.84 22.90
CA GLY A 85 6.97 -23.46 24.28
C GLY A 85 7.45 -24.60 25.16
N HIS A 86 8.51 -24.32 25.93
CA HIS A 86 8.77 -25.02 27.18
C HIS A 86 8.29 -24.15 28.33
N VAL A 87 7.06 -24.42 28.78
CA VAL A 87 6.64 -24.18 30.16
C VAL A 87 7.00 -25.45 30.93
N ARG A 88 7.88 -25.31 31.93
CA ARG A 88 8.01 -26.24 33.05
C ARG A 88 7.89 -25.44 34.33
#